data_AF-A0A523D5B7-F1
#
_entry.id   AF-A0A523D5B7-F1
#
_cell.length_a   1.000
_cell.length_b   1.000
_cell.length_c   1.000
_cell.angle_alpha   90.00
_cell.angle_beta   90.00
_cell.angle_gamma   90.00
#
_symmetry.space_group_name_H-M   'P 1'
#
loop_
_entity.id
_entity.type
_entity.pdbx_description
1 polymer ?
#
loop_
_entity_poly.entity_id
_entity_poly.type
_entity_poly.pdbx_seq_one_letter_code
_entity_poly.pdbx_strand_id
1 'polypeptide(L)'
;VMQEEERLLREIQLLGEDRMVITDAALIVESGAHKRFDRLVVVYCSPEQQLLRLMEREHLNRDEALQRTQSQMPAEEKVALADYTVETDGTEEETREKTRQLFGRLRADMTDSGGGASGA
;
A
#
# COMPACT_ATOMS: atom_id res chain seq x y z
N VAL A 1 15.68 -11.56 0.81
CA VAL A 1 14.45 -10.76 1.03
C VAL A 1 13.21 -11.63 0.79
N MET A 2 12.94 -12.09 -0.43
CA MET A 2 11.76 -12.93 -0.74
C MET A 2 11.64 -14.21 0.11
N GLN A 3 12.75 -14.93 0.30
CA GLN A 3 12.76 -16.14 1.15
C GLN A 3 12.44 -15.84 2.62
N GLU A 4 12.81 -14.65 3.10
CA GLU A 4 12.54 -14.24 4.48
C GLU A 4 11.08 -13.82 4.64
N GLU A 5 10.53 -13.09 3.67
CA GLU A 5 9.09 -12.79 3.59
C GLU A 5 8.26 -14.08 3.63
N GLU A 6 8.59 -15.07 2.81
CA GLU A 6 7.90 -16.37 2.82
C GLU A 6 8.04 -17.13 4.14
N ARG A 7 9.21 -17.04 4.80
CA ARG A 7 9.42 -17.64 6.11
C ARG A 7 8.50 -17.01 7.15
N LEU A 8 8.45 -15.67 7.20
CA LEU A 8 7.59 -14.93 8.11
C LEU A 8 6.11 -15.20 7.86
N LEU A 9 5.69 -15.26 6.59
CA LEU A 9 4.32 -15.60 6.23
C LEU A 9 3.93 -17.01 6.74
N ARG A 10 4.81 -18.00 6.55
CA ARG A 10 4.59 -19.35 7.08
C ARG A 10 4.50 -19.37 8.61
N GLU A 11 5.38 -18.64 9.30
CA GLU A 11 5.34 -18.54 10.76
C GLU A 11 4.04 -17.90 11.25
N ILE A 12 3.57 -16.84 10.59
CA ILE A 12 2.31 -16.15 10.93
C ILE A 12 1.10 -17.06 10.67
N GLN A 13 1.09 -17.83 9.59
CA GLN A 13 0.03 -18.80 9.29
C GLN A 13 -0.12 -19.87 10.38
N LEU A 14 0.98 -20.25 11.04
CA LEU A 14 0.95 -21.21 12.15
C LEU A 14 0.35 -20.64 13.44
N LEU A 15 0.18 -19.32 13.56
CA LEU A 15 -0.39 -18.64 14.74
C LEU A 15 -1.93 -18.55 14.73
N GLY A 16 -2.59 -19.22 13.77
CA GLY A 16 -4.04 -19.35 13.66
C GLY A 16 -4.66 -18.55 12.52
N GLU A 17 -5.96 -18.75 12.30
CA GLU A 17 -6.74 -18.06 11.26
C GLU A 17 -7.03 -16.59 11.67
N ASP A 18 -7.43 -15.78 10.68
CA ASP A 18 -7.68 -14.33 10.79
C ASP A 18 -6.44 -13.48 11.09
N ARG A 19 -5.42 -13.58 10.23
CA ARG A 19 -4.23 -12.71 10.28
C ARG A 19 -4.09 -11.93 8.98
N MET A 20 -4.00 -10.61 9.10
CA MET A 20 -3.64 -9.73 8.00
C MET A 20 -2.16 -9.39 8.12
N VAL A 21 -1.42 -9.61 7.04
CA VAL A 21 -0.01 -9.21 6.92
C VAL A 21 0.08 -8.05 5.95
N ILE A 22 0.76 -6.98 6.35
CA ILE A 22 0.96 -5.79 5.52
C ILE A 22 2.43 -5.76 5.11
N THR A 23 2.68 -5.84 3.80
CA THR A 23 4.00 -5.62 3.21
C THR A 23 4.05 -4.21 2.63
N ASP A 24 4.97 -3.38 3.12
CA ASP A 24 5.25 -2.05 2.59
C ASP A 24 6.60 -2.05 1.85
N ALA A 25 6.58 -1.73 0.55
CA ALA A 25 7.78 -1.59 -0.26
C ALA A 25 7.57 -0.67 -1.47
N ALA A 26 8.60 0.11 -1.80
CA ALA A 26 8.52 1.21 -2.77
C ALA A 26 8.26 0.79 -4.24
N LEU A 27 8.56 -0.45 -4.62
CA LEU A 27 8.55 -0.92 -6.02
C LEU A 27 7.56 -2.07 -6.28
N ILE A 28 6.55 -2.24 -5.42
CA ILE A 28 5.58 -3.34 -5.53
C ILE A 28 4.83 -3.31 -6.88
N VAL A 29 4.45 -2.12 -7.33
CA VAL A 29 3.69 -1.95 -8.58
C VAL A 29 4.61 -2.08 -9.78
N GLU A 30 5.71 -1.33 -9.80
CA GLU A 30 6.66 -1.23 -10.91
C GLU A 30 7.34 -2.56 -11.24
N SER A 31 7.57 -3.41 -10.24
CA SER A 31 8.13 -4.76 -10.44
C SER A 31 7.09 -5.81 -10.86
N GLY A 32 5.80 -5.46 -10.86
CA GLY A 32 4.71 -6.42 -11.06
C GLY A 32 4.41 -7.31 -9.84
N ALA A 33 5.13 -7.13 -8.72
CA ALA A 33 4.97 -7.94 -7.52
C ALA A 33 3.59 -7.79 -6.85
N HIS A 34 2.87 -6.69 -7.11
CA HIS A 34 1.50 -6.47 -6.63
C HIS A 34 0.56 -7.67 -6.85
N LYS A 35 0.76 -8.44 -7.92
CA LYS A 35 -0.04 -9.62 -8.27
C LYS A 35 0.11 -10.81 -7.31
N ARG A 36 1.08 -10.77 -6.39
CA ARG A 36 1.31 -11.81 -5.37
C ARG A 36 0.52 -11.57 -4.09
N PHE A 37 -0.10 -10.40 -3.93
CA PHE A 37 -0.85 -10.04 -2.74
C PHE A 37 -2.35 -10.16 -2.99
N ASP A 38 -3.12 -10.45 -1.95
CA ASP A 38 -4.58 -10.54 -2.04
C ASP A 38 -5.23 -9.18 -2.31
N ARG A 39 -4.61 -8.10 -1.79
CA ARG A 39 -5.06 -6.72 -1.93
C ARG A 39 -3.87 -5.78 -2.10
N LEU A 40 -4.02 -4.78 -2.98
CA LEU A 40 -3.10 -3.67 -3.15
C LEU A 40 -3.69 -2.38 -2.56
N VAL A 41 -2.99 -1.79 -1.58
CA VAL A 41 -3.28 -0.45 -1.06
C VAL A 41 -2.29 0.55 -1.65
N VAL A 42 -2.79 1.60 -2.29
CA VAL A 42 -1.96 2.71 -2.77
C VAL A 42 -2.18 3.96 -1.91
N VAL A 43 -1.11 4.40 -1.26
CA VAL A 43 -1.07 5.67 -0.52
C VAL A 43 -0.49 6.73 -1.45
N TYR A 44 -1.21 7.83 -1.65
CA TYR A 44 -0.80 8.87 -2.60
C TYR A 44 -1.16 10.28 -2.10
N CYS A 45 -0.59 11.29 -2.76
CA CYS A 45 -0.97 12.69 -2.63
C CYS A 45 -0.84 13.38 -3.99
N SER A 46 -1.25 14.63 -4.09
CA SER A 46 -1.05 15.45 -5.29
C SER A 46 0.44 15.60 -5.64
N PRO A 47 0.78 15.77 -6.93
CA PRO A 47 2.17 15.98 -7.35
C PRO A 47 2.86 17.16 -6.65
N GLU A 48 2.09 18.21 -6.35
CA GLU A 48 2.59 19.39 -5.62
C GLU A 48 2.97 19.03 -4.17
N GLN A 49 2.09 18.35 -3.44
CA GLN A 49 2.37 17.90 -2.07
C GLN A 49 3.52 16.89 -2.04
N GLN A 50 3.57 15.96 -3.00
CA GLN A 50 4.66 15.00 -3.11
C GLN A 50 6.02 15.69 -3.28
N LEU A 51 6.08 16.69 -4.17
CA LEU A 51 7.29 17.48 -4.42
C LEU A 51 7.71 18.26 -3.18
N LEU A 52 6.79 18.97 -2.55
CA LEU A 52 7.05 19.76 -1.34
C LEU A 52 7.61 18.88 -0.21
N ARG A 53 6.92 17.77 0.09
CA ARG A 53 7.34 16.83 1.14
C ARG A 53 8.69 16.18 0.84
N LEU A 54 8.97 15.86 -0.43
CA LEU A 54 10.26 15.30 -0.84
C LEU A 54 11.40 16.32 -0.66
N MET A 55 11.18 17.57 -1.07
CA MET A 55 12.15 18.65 -0.88
C MET A 55 12.44 18.89 0.60
N GLU A 56 11.41 18.94 1.44
CA GLU A 56 11.54 19.15 2.88
C GLU A 56 12.29 17.99 3.56
N ARG A 57 11.92 16.74 3.25
CA ARG A 57 12.50 15.56 3.88
C ARG A 57 13.94 15.29 3.48
N GLU A 58 14.26 15.50 2.20
CA GLU A 58 15.57 15.12 1.63
C GLU A 58 16.49 16.33 1.42
N HIS A 59 16.05 17.54 1.79
CA HIS A 59 16.77 18.81 1.59
C HIS A 59 17.17 19.07 0.13
N LEU A 60 16.30 18.71 -0.81
CA LEU A 60 16.54 18.86 -2.25
C LEU A 60 16.02 20.19 -2.78
N ASN A 61 16.64 20.67 -3.86
CA ASN A 61 16.03 21.73 -4.64
C ASN A 61 14.87 21.19 -5.51
N ARG A 62 14.10 22.11 -6.11
CA ARG A 62 12.91 21.77 -6.90
C ARG A 62 13.23 20.86 -8.10
N ASP A 63 14.32 21.13 -8.80
CA ASP A 63 14.67 20.39 -10.02
C ASP A 63 15.13 18.97 -9.69
N GLU A 64 15.91 18.80 -8.62
CA GLU A 64 16.33 17.48 -8.11
C GLU A 64 15.12 16.65 -7.67
N ALA A 65 14.21 17.26 -6.92
CA ALA A 65 13.00 16.59 -6.45
C ALA A 65 12.07 16.23 -7.63
N LEU A 66 11.95 17.09 -8.64
CA LEU A 66 11.18 16.83 -9.84
C LEU A 66 11.75 15.65 -10.64
N GLN A 67 13.07 15.62 -10.86
CA GLN A 67 13.75 14.50 -11.52
C GLN A 67 13.51 13.17 -10.80
N ARG A 68 13.54 13.17 -9.46
CA ARG A 68 13.26 11.97 -8.67
C ARG A 68 11.81 11.51 -8.75
N THR A 69 10.85 12.42 -8.74
CA THR A 69 9.44 12.07 -8.87
C THR A 69 9.13 11.54 -10.27
N GLN A 70 9.73 12.13 -11.31
CA GLN A 70 9.52 11.72 -12.71
C GLN A 70 10.16 10.38 -13.08
N SER A 71 11.13 9.89 -12.31
CA SER A 71 11.72 8.57 -12.55
C SER A 71 10.85 7.41 -12.04
N GLN A 72 9.79 7.70 -11.31
CA GLN A 72 8.84 6.73 -10.78
C GLN A 72 7.56 6.69 -11.62
N MET A 73 6.81 5.60 -11.49
CA MET A 73 5.48 5.49 -12.09
C MET A 73 4.54 6.56 -11.51
N PRO A 74 3.74 7.26 -12.34
CA PRO A 74 2.77 8.25 -11.89
C PRO A 74 1.78 7.67 -10.87
N ALA A 75 1.37 8.49 -9.89
CA ALA A 75 0.43 8.08 -8.86
C ALA A 75 -0.92 7.63 -9.44
N GLU A 76 -1.39 8.29 -10.51
CA GLU A 76 -2.63 7.93 -11.21
C GLU A 76 -2.60 6.51 -11.78
N GLU A 77 -1.46 6.11 -12.34
CA GLU A 77 -1.27 4.75 -12.86
C GLU A 77 -1.27 3.71 -11.73
N LYS A 78 -0.64 4.02 -10.58
CA LYS A 78 -0.67 3.15 -9.40
C LYS A 78 -2.09 3.01 -8.85
N VAL A 79 -2.81 4.13 -8.74
CA VAL A 79 -4.20 4.18 -8.24
C VAL A 79 -5.12 3.32 -9.11
N ALA A 80 -4.94 3.31 -10.43
CA ALA A 80 -5.73 2.47 -11.33
C ALA A 80 -5.57 0.95 -11.10
N LEU A 81 -4.48 0.53 -10.44
CA LEU A 81 -4.21 -0.87 -10.12
C LEU A 81 -4.62 -1.25 -8.70
N ALA A 82 -5.00 -0.28 -7.87
CA ALA A 82 -5.22 -0.48 -6.45
C ALA A 82 -6.61 -1.06 -6.15
N ASP A 83 -6.69 -2.02 -5.22
CA ASP A 83 -7.96 -2.39 -4.59
C ASP A 83 -8.46 -1.27 -3.66
N TYR A 84 -7.52 -0.59 -3.01
CA TYR A 84 -7.77 0.43 -2.01
C TYR A 84 -6.82 1.60 -2.14
N THR A 85 -7.31 2.80 -1.84
CA THR A 85 -6.50 4.02 -1.94
C THR A 85 -6.59 4.86 -0.68
N VAL A 86 -5.48 5.50 -0.30
CA VAL A 86 -5.42 6.49 0.80
C VAL A 86 -4.77 7.76 0.28
N GLU A 87 -5.58 8.79 0.08
CA GLU A 87 -5.11 10.13 -0.29
C GLU A 87 -4.68 10.90 0.97
N THR A 88 -3.49 11.50 0.91
CA THR A 88 -2.77 12.11 2.05
C THR A 88 -2.46 13.59 1.87
N ASP A 89 -3.17 14.30 0.97
CA ASP A 89 -3.04 15.76 0.81
C ASP A 89 -3.50 16.55 2.06
N GLY A 90 -4.38 15.94 2.84
CA GLY A 90 -4.90 16.49 4.08
C GLY A 90 -3.92 16.41 5.25
N THR A 91 -4.45 16.60 6.45
CA THR A 91 -3.69 16.52 7.70
C THR A 91 -3.34 15.07 8.07
N GLU A 92 -2.40 14.92 9.01
CA GLU A 92 -2.08 13.60 9.57
C GLU A 92 -3.31 12.94 10.23
N GLU A 93 -4.15 13.71 10.92
CA GLU A 93 -5.36 13.14 11.55
C GLU A 93 -6.39 12.68 10.52
N GLU A 94 -6.58 13.43 9.43
CA GLU A 94 -7.44 12.99 8.32
C GLU A 94 -6.90 11.70 7.68
N THR A 95 -5.58 11.62 7.49
CA THR A 95 -4.93 10.40 6.98
C THR A 95 -5.12 9.23 7.95
N ARG A 96 -4.98 9.47 9.26
CA ARG A 96 -5.19 8.47 10.31
C ARG A 96 -6.62 7.96 10.30
N GLU A 97 -7.61 8.83 10.15
CA GLU A 97 -9.01 8.45 10.07
C GLU A 97 -9.32 7.65 8.80
N LYS A 98 -8.85 8.10 7.63
CA LYS A 98 -8.95 7.32 6.38
C LYS A 98 -8.34 5.93 6.53
N THR A 99 -7.22 5.82 7.25
CA THR A 99 -6.52 4.56 7.53
C THR A 99 -7.33 3.64 8.45
N ARG A 100 -7.95 4.16 9.52
CA ARG A 100 -8.86 3.40 10.39
C ARG A 100 -10.04 2.83 9.61
N GLN A 101 -10.65 3.65 8.75
CA GLN A 101 -11.77 3.24 7.90
C GLN A 101 -11.36 2.17 6.90
N LEU A 102 -10.18 2.29 6.29
CA LEU A 102 -9.62 1.28 5.40
C LEU A 102 -9.38 -0.04 6.15
N PHE A 103 -8.79 0.01 7.33
CA PHE A 103 -8.54 -1.18 8.16
C PHE A 103 -9.85 -1.91 8.50
N GLY A 104 -10.92 -1.17 8.81
CA GLY A 104 -12.25 -1.75 9.01
C GLY A 104 -12.78 -2.48 7.77
N ARG A 105 -12.62 -1.89 6.58
CA ARG A 105 -13.01 -2.50 5.30
C ARG A 105 -12.21 -3.76 5.00
N LEU A 106 -10.88 -3.71 5.13
CA LEU A 106 -10.00 -4.87 4.94
C LEU A 106 -10.40 -6.04 5.84
N ARG A 107 -10.73 -5.78 7.11
CA ARG A 107 -11.21 -6.83 8.02
C ARG A 107 -12.55 -7.42 7.62
N ALA A 108 -13.48 -6.62 7.09
CA ALA A 108 -14.77 -7.11 6.62
C ALA A 108 -14.61 -8.03 5.41
N ASP A 109 -13.77 -7.64 4.44
CA ASP A 109 -13.44 -8.45 3.26
C ASP A 109 -12.86 -9.83 3.61
N MET A 110 -12.01 -9.90 4.65
CA MET A 110 -11.45 -11.16 5.13
C MET A 110 -12.54 -12.12 5.62
N THR A 111 -13.59 -11.60 6.26
CA THR A 111 -14.68 -12.43 6.81
C THR A 111 -15.68 -12.90 5.74
N ASP A 112 -15.88 -12.12 4.67
CA ASP A 112 -16.84 -12.45 3.61
C ASP A 112 -16.31 -13.52 2.64
N SER A 113 -14.98 -13.69 2.60
CA SER A 113 -14.30 -14.70 1.78
C SER A 113 -14.35 -16.12 2.40
N GLY A 114 -14.90 -16.27 3.62
CA GLY A 114 -14.99 -17.54 4.36
C GLY A 114 -16.22 -18.43 4.04
N GLY A 115 -17.07 -18.05 3.09
CA GLY A 115 -18.30 -18.77 2.74
C GLY A 115 -18.17 -19.85 1.65
N GLY A 116 -16.96 -20.12 1.14
CA GLY A 116 -16.73 -20.87 -0.11
C GLY A 116 -15.89 -22.14 0.02
N ALA A 117 -16.06 -22.94 1.07
CA ALA A 117 -15.48 -24.29 1.14
C ALA A 117 -16.41 -25.28 1.86
N SER A 118 -17.62 -25.43 1.34
CA SER A 118 -18.43 -26.62 1.55
C SER A 118 -19.18 -26.92 0.26
N GLY A 119 -18.76 -27.98 -0.45
CA GLY A 119 -19.54 -28.49 -1.57
C GLY A 119 -18.73 -29.26 -2.61
N ALA A 120 -18.80 -30.60 -2.46
CA ALA A 120 -18.50 -31.67 -3.43
C ALA A 120 -17.05 -32.19 -3.50
#